data_AF-A0A077L5N7-F1
#
_entry.id   AF-A0A077L5N7-F1
#
_cell.length_a   1.000
_cell.length_b   1.000
_cell.length_c   1.000
_cell.angle_alpha   90.00
_cell.angle_beta   90.00
_cell.angle_gamma   90.00
#
_symmetry.space_group_name_H-M   'P 1'
#
loop_
_entity.id
_entity.type
_entity.pdbx_description
1 polymer ?
#
loop_
_entity_poly.entity_id
_entity_poly.type
_entity_poly.pdbx_seq_one_letter_code
_entity_poly.pdbx_strand_id
1 'polypeptide(L)'
;MRKNIKIVLTLSPLLTFFSFPLIAASCANKNKESNSEKISLIKNKISDLTMIVQYEEDENEKNNAQNLLNEINNIKKDESDIQKLNDLITKIENSISSFNNRNTEEKSGLVVKKIVKNQGNVKASEVVNELKNANSWEKAKEIFKKYSISVEENDLAENEKLSIASSTHAHDKSGQIHLDIKFQLLNKTERFELNGFKKVELSEIILDWKFGTSLIKKLNNNEKSNLLSLLKNEQEKEFNSLLKKLKEYIEISKINSNDHDTNFKIEFENKQKTIIEKNKMKLLMSFYSNNDHKNIILEKQLIIELENNTQEHD
;
A
#
# COMPACT_ATOMS: atom_id res chain seq x y z
N MET A 1 -37.01 52.50 61.79
CA MET A 1 -36.66 53.93 61.64
C MET A 1 -35.58 54.02 60.57
N ARG A 2 -35.92 54.41 59.33
CA ARG A 2 -35.97 55.79 58.77
C ARG A 2 -34.59 56.40 58.45
N LYS A 3 -34.46 56.82 57.18
CA LYS A 3 -33.65 57.91 56.55
C LYS A 3 -32.53 57.39 55.63
N ASN A 4 -32.63 57.50 54.31
CA ASN A 4 -32.69 58.65 53.38
C ASN A 4 -31.35 59.40 53.18
N ILE A 5 -30.78 59.19 51.98
CA ILE A 5 -30.33 60.17 50.95
C ILE A 5 -29.46 61.35 51.40
N LYS A 6 -28.29 61.52 50.75
CA LYS A 6 -27.87 62.82 50.19
C LYS A 6 -26.93 62.67 48.99
N ILE A 7 -27.33 63.36 47.93
CA ILE A 7 -26.68 63.60 46.65
C ILE A 7 -25.59 64.67 46.84
N VAL A 8 -24.45 64.54 46.15
CA VAL A 8 -23.62 65.68 45.77
C VAL A 8 -23.33 65.59 44.26
N LEU A 9 -23.93 66.53 43.54
CA LEU A 9 -23.63 66.91 42.17
C LEU A 9 -22.48 67.92 42.20
N THR A 10 -21.46 67.72 41.36
CA THR A 10 -20.59 68.80 40.90
C THR A 10 -20.43 68.69 39.39
N LEU A 11 -20.88 69.74 38.69
CA LEU A 11 -20.76 69.96 37.25
C LEU A 11 -19.33 70.39 36.87
N SER A 12 -18.82 69.78 35.78
CA SER A 12 -18.17 70.36 34.57
C SER A 12 -16.92 71.28 34.72
N PRO A 13 -16.00 71.43 33.72
CA PRO A 13 -16.27 71.36 32.27
C PRO A 13 -15.15 70.84 31.32
N LEU A 14 -15.57 70.54 30.08
CA LEU A 14 -14.94 70.76 28.75
C LEU A 14 -13.43 70.49 28.49
N LEU A 15 -13.20 69.61 27.49
CA LEU A 15 -12.54 69.86 26.17
C LEU A 15 -11.43 68.87 25.77
N THR A 16 -11.61 68.35 24.54
CA THR A 16 -10.61 67.91 23.53
C THR A 16 -9.74 66.71 23.90
N PHE A 17 -9.70 65.63 23.13
CA PHE A 17 -9.06 65.58 21.81
C PHE A 17 -9.46 64.30 21.07
N PHE A 18 -9.52 64.45 19.75
CA PHE A 18 -9.59 63.38 18.77
C PHE A 18 -8.52 62.30 19.01
N SER A 19 -8.95 61.05 19.06
CA SER A 19 -8.36 59.97 18.26
C SER A 19 -9.21 58.72 18.46
N PHE A 20 -10.17 58.51 17.56
CA PHE A 20 -10.57 57.14 17.28
C PHE A 20 -9.30 56.43 16.80
N PRO A 21 -8.90 55.29 17.38
CA PRO A 21 -8.06 54.39 16.62
C PRO A 21 -8.90 54.04 15.39
N LEU A 22 -8.41 54.46 14.22
CA LEU A 22 -8.74 53.79 12.98
C LEU A 22 -8.58 52.31 13.27
N ILE A 23 -9.70 51.60 13.40
CA ILE A 23 -9.72 50.17 13.11
C ILE A 23 -9.38 50.12 11.64
N ALA A 24 -8.07 50.09 11.35
CA ALA A 24 -7.59 49.61 10.08
C ALA A 24 -8.23 48.25 9.94
N ALA A 25 -9.22 48.17 9.05
CA ALA A 25 -9.75 46.93 8.57
C ALA A 25 -8.54 46.15 8.05
N SER A 26 -8.05 45.20 8.86
CA SER A 26 -7.14 44.16 8.41
C SER A 26 -7.94 43.23 7.50
N CYS A 27 -8.26 43.73 6.31
CA CYS A 27 -8.83 42.97 5.21
C CYS A 27 -7.73 42.21 4.45
N ALA A 28 -6.66 41.80 5.13
CA ALA A 28 -5.53 41.09 4.54
C ALA A 28 -5.36 39.64 5.04
N ASN A 29 -6.17 39.17 6.01
CA ASN A 29 -5.97 37.83 6.61
C ASN A 29 -7.07 36.79 6.37
N LYS A 30 -8.30 37.17 6.00
CA LYS A 30 -9.37 36.18 5.75
C LYS A 30 -9.06 35.24 4.58
N ASN A 31 -8.42 35.74 3.52
CA ASN A 31 -8.09 34.94 2.34
C ASN A 31 -6.93 33.95 2.59
N LYS A 32 -5.95 34.31 3.44
CA LYS A 32 -4.83 33.43 3.78
C LYS A 32 -5.25 32.27 4.68
N GLU A 33 -6.12 32.55 5.65
CA GLU A 33 -6.70 31.55 6.54
C GLU A 33 -7.54 30.54 5.72
N SER A 34 -8.43 31.05 4.85
CA SER A 34 -9.23 30.23 3.93
C SER A 34 -8.39 29.39 2.94
N ASN A 35 -7.25 29.89 2.46
CA ASN A 35 -6.35 29.13 1.59
C ASN A 35 -5.66 27.99 2.34
N SER A 36 -5.20 28.27 3.56
CA SER A 36 -4.50 27.27 4.37
C SER A 36 -5.39 26.06 4.71
N GLU A 37 -6.67 26.32 5.02
CA GLU A 37 -7.67 25.28 5.28
C GLU A 37 -7.93 24.40 4.04
N LYS A 38 -8.11 25.01 2.88
CA LYS A 38 -8.31 24.28 1.61
C LYS A 38 -7.10 23.44 1.23
N ILE A 39 -5.89 23.98 1.40
CA ILE A 39 -4.66 23.22 1.16
C ILE A 39 -4.57 22.03 2.12
N SER A 40 -4.95 22.20 3.39
CA SER A 40 -5.01 21.11 4.36
C SER A 40 -6.01 20.03 3.93
N LEU A 41 -7.22 20.43 3.52
CA LEU A 41 -8.24 19.51 3.00
C LEU A 41 -7.72 18.71 1.79
N ILE A 42 -7.09 19.37 0.83
CA ILE A 42 -6.49 18.74 -0.35
C ILE A 42 -5.42 17.72 0.06
N LYS A 43 -4.52 18.11 0.97
CA LYS A 43 -3.44 17.22 1.43
C LYS A 43 -3.96 15.97 2.15
N ASN A 44 -5.06 16.09 2.88
CA ASN A 44 -5.71 14.95 3.53
C ASN A 44 -6.29 13.94 2.53
N LYS A 45 -6.46 14.30 1.25
CA LYS A 45 -6.93 13.40 0.19
C LYS A 45 -5.80 12.67 -0.55
N ILE A 46 -4.53 12.97 -0.27
CA ILE A 46 -3.39 12.32 -0.94
C ILE A 46 -3.45 10.80 -0.78
N SER A 47 -3.74 10.30 0.42
CA SER A 47 -3.82 8.86 0.66
C SER A 47 -4.91 8.16 -0.17
N ASP A 48 -6.05 8.83 -0.39
CA ASP A 48 -7.11 8.28 -1.22
C ASP A 48 -6.67 8.23 -2.69
N LEU A 49 -6.05 9.30 -3.21
CA LEU A 49 -5.54 9.34 -4.59
C LEU A 49 -4.41 8.33 -4.84
N THR A 50 -3.49 8.15 -3.88
CA THR A 50 -2.44 7.13 -3.98
C THR A 50 -3.03 5.72 -4.06
N MET A 51 -4.12 5.46 -3.32
CA MET A 51 -4.85 4.20 -3.41
C MET A 51 -5.48 4.00 -4.79
N ILE A 52 -6.06 5.04 -5.40
CA ILE A 52 -6.56 4.96 -6.78
C ILE A 52 -5.42 4.58 -7.73
N VAL A 53 -4.29 5.28 -7.67
CA VAL A 53 -3.13 4.99 -8.53
C VAL A 53 -2.63 3.54 -8.39
N GLN A 54 -2.68 3.01 -7.18
CA GLN A 54 -2.18 1.67 -6.86
C GLN A 54 -3.11 0.54 -7.32
N TYR A 55 -4.43 0.75 -7.26
CA TYR A 55 -5.42 -0.33 -7.37
C TYR A 55 -6.46 -0.15 -8.48
N GLU A 56 -6.55 1.01 -9.11
CA GLU A 56 -7.43 1.22 -10.25
C GLU A 56 -6.93 0.42 -11.48
N GLU A 57 -7.88 -0.25 -12.13
CA GLU A 57 -7.63 -1.06 -13.32
C GLU A 57 -7.72 -0.22 -14.60
N ASP A 58 -8.57 0.81 -14.61
CA ASP A 58 -8.67 1.74 -15.72
C ASP A 58 -7.46 2.69 -15.76
N GLU A 59 -6.62 2.54 -16.79
CA GLU A 59 -5.40 3.35 -16.95
C GLU A 59 -5.69 4.85 -17.11
N ASN A 60 -6.85 5.26 -17.64
CA ASN A 60 -7.19 6.68 -17.73
C ASN A 60 -7.50 7.26 -16.33
N GLU A 61 -8.28 6.54 -15.54
CA GLU A 61 -8.62 6.93 -14.16
C GLU A 61 -7.38 6.97 -13.27
N LYS A 62 -6.49 5.99 -13.41
CA LYS A 62 -5.18 5.95 -12.75
C LYS A 62 -4.29 7.13 -13.13
N ASN A 63 -4.17 7.42 -14.43
CA ASN A 63 -3.41 8.57 -14.92
C ASN A 63 -4.01 9.90 -14.44
N ASN A 64 -5.34 10.01 -14.39
CA ASN A 64 -6.03 11.17 -13.86
C ASN A 64 -5.69 11.38 -12.37
N ALA A 65 -5.75 10.32 -11.55
CA ALA A 65 -5.35 10.39 -10.14
C ALA A 65 -3.87 10.77 -9.96
N GLN A 66 -2.97 10.25 -10.81
CA GLN A 66 -1.55 10.61 -10.81
C GLN A 66 -1.33 12.09 -11.18
N ASN A 67 -2.10 12.61 -12.15
CA ASN A 67 -2.05 14.03 -12.51
C ASN A 67 -2.53 14.91 -11.36
N LEU A 68 -3.61 14.52 -10.66
CA LEU A 68 -4.08 15.23 -9.48
C LEU A 68 -3.02 15.23 -8.36
N LEU A 69 -2.34 14.11 -8.11
CA LEU A 69 -1.22 14.07 -7.16
C LEU A 69 -0.09 15.04 -7.53
N ASN A 70 0.23 15.12 -8.83
CA ASN A 70 1.24 16.07 -9.32
C ASN A 70 0.79 17.53 -9.14
N GLU A 71 -0.49 17.84 -9.40
CA GLU A 71 -1.07 19.15 -9.13
C GLU A 71 -0.97 19.51 -7.64
N ILE A 72 -1.29 18.59 -6.73
CA ILE A 72 -1.20 18.79 -5.28
C ILE A 72 0.22 19.12 -4.83
N ASN A 73 1.21 18.41 -5.36
CA ASN A 73 2.62 18.62 -5.02
C ASN A 73 3.15 19.99 -5.48
N ASN A 74 2.52 20.61 -6.49
CA ASN A 74 2.89 21.90 -7.04
C ASN A 74 2.16 23.09 -6.39
N ILE A 75 1.27 22.86 -5.42
CA ILE A 75 0.54 23.93 -4.73
C ILE A 75 1.51 24.75 -3.86
N LYS A 76 1.69 26.03 -4.21
CA LYS A 76 2.43 27.01 -3.38
C LYS A 76 1.49 27.65 -2.37
N LYS A 77 1.89 27.67 -1.09
CA LYS A 77 1.09 28.17 0.04
C LYS A 77 0.64 29.64 -0.11
N ASP A 78 1.46 30.48 -0.71
CA ASP A 78 1.26 31.94 -0.68
C ASP A 78 0.66 32.55 -1.95
N GLU A 79 0.45 31.74 -3.01
CA GLU A 79 0.06 32.23 -4.36
C GLU A 79 -1.17 31.51 -4.94
N SER A 80 -1.75 30.55 -4.22
CA SER A 80 -2.84 29.74 -4.76
C SER A 80 -4.16 30.52 -4.76
N ASP A 81 -4.72 30.73 -5.94
CA ASP A 81 -6.05 31.28 -6.16
C ASP A 81 -7.13 30.37 -5.54
N ILE A 82 -8.01 30.95 -4.72
CA ILE A 82 -9.12 30.23 -4.05
C ILE A 82 -9.96 29.46 -5.06
N GLN A 83 -10.22 30.04 -6.24
CA GLN A 83 -11.03 29.38 -7.26
C GLN A 83 -10.34 28.12 -7.79
N LYS A 84 -9.03 28.21 -8.05
CA LYS A 84 -8.23 27.04 -8.48
C LYS A 84 -8.21 25.95 -7.41
N LEU A 85 -8.14 26.32 -6.13
CA LEU A 85 -8.21 25.35 -5.03
C LEU A 85 -9.58 24.67 -4.96
N ASN A 86 -10.68 25.41 -5.18
CA ASN A 86 -12.03 24.84 -5.23
C ASN A 86 -12.21 23.88 -6.42
N ASP A 87 -11.72 24.28 -7.59
CA ASP A 87 -11.79 23.46 -8.79
C ASP A 87 -11.00 22.16 -8.58
N LEU A 88 -9.81 22.24 -7.97
CA LEU A 88 -9.01 21.06 -7.64
C LEU A 88 -9.70 20.16 -6.61
N ILE A 89 -10.28 20.71 -5.54
CA ILE A 89 -11.07 19.94 -4.56
C ILE A 89 -12.19 19.17 -5.28
N THR A 90 -12.93 19.84 -6.16
CA THR A 90 -14.03 19.23 -6.91
C THR A 90 -13.55 18.07 -7.78
N LYS A 91 -12.43 18.25 -8.50
CA LYS A 91 -11.82 17.17 -9.30
C LYS A 91 -11.39 15.98 -8.44
N ILE A 92 -10.78 16.24 -7.29
CA ILE A 92 -10.34 15.20 -6.35
C ILE A 92 -11.55 14.44 -5.80
N GLU A 93 -12.59 15.14 -5.35
CA GLU A 93 -13.81 14.52 -4.81
C GLU A 93 -14.52 13.68 -5.86
N ASN A 94 -14.61 14.17 -7.10
CA ASN A 94 -15.17 13.40 -8.21
C ASN A 94 -14.36 12.14 -8.49
N SER A 95 -13.03 12.23 -8.54
CA SER A 95 -12.15 11.06 -8.75
C SER A 95 -12.31 10.03 -7.64
N ILE A 96 -12.32 10.46 -6.37
CA ILE A 96 -12.50 9.58 -5.22
C ILE A 96 -13.89 8.94 -5.21
N SER A 97 -14.94 9.71 -5.50
CA SER A 97 -16.32 9.20 -5.58
C SER A 97 -16.46 8.16 -6.69
N SER A 98 -15.95 8.48 -7.88
CA SER A 98 -15.93 7.61 -9.05
C SER A 98 -15.22 6.29 -8.73
N PHE A 99 -14.03 6.34 -8.12
CA PHE A 99 -13.31 5.15 -7.67
C PHE A 99 -14.09 4.36 -6.62
N ASN A 100 -14.64 5.01 -5.59
CA ASN A 100 -15.38 4.34 -4.52
C ASN A 100 -16.59 3.56 -5.06
N ASN A 101 -17.26 4.08 -6.10
CA ASN A 101 -18.37 3.40 -6.74
C ASN A 101 -17.91 2.12 -7.45
N ARG A 102 -16.75 2.14 -8.13
CA ARG A 102 -16.17 0.96 -8.79
C ARG A 102 -15.51 -0.02 -7.81
N ASN A 103 -15.06 0.48 -6.67
CA ASN A 103 -14.39 -0.29 -5.61
C ASN A 103 -15.38 -1.06 -4.71
N THR A 104 -16.45 -1.57 -5.31
CA THR A 104 -17.44 -2.40 -4.61
C THR A 104 -17.73 -3.65 -5.43
N GLU A 105 -18.06 -4.71 -4.74
CA GLU A 105 -18.54 -5.95 -5.31
C GLU A 105 -19.81 -6.34 -4.57
N GLU A 106 -20.90 -6.51 -5.30
CA GLU A 106 -22.17 -6.94 -4.75
C GLU A 106 -22.49 -8.35 -5.24
N LYS A 107 -22.65 -9.27 -4.30
CA LYS A 107 -23.07 -10.65 -4.58
C LYS A 107 -24.10 -11.08 -3.55
N SER A 108 -25.28 -11.47 -4.03
CA SER A 108 -26.36 -12.01 -3.19
C SER A 108 -26.83 -11.08 -2.07
N GLY A 109 -26.86 -9.77 -2.33
CA GLY A 109 -27.23 -8.77 -1.32
C GLY A 109 -26.13 -8.46 -0.30
N LEU A 110 -24.92 -8.99 -0.49
CA LEU A 110 -23.75 -8.57 0.30
C LEU A 110 -22.88 -7.66 -0.56
N VAL A 111 -22.71 -6.41 -0.11
CA VAL A 111 -21.83 -5.42 -0.73
C VAL A 111 -20.52 -5.36 0.04
N VAL A 112 -19.41 -5.57 -0.65
CA VAL A 112 -18.07 -5.58 -0.05
C VAL A 112 -17.16 -4.64 -0.82
N LYS A 113 -16.36 -3.83 -0.11
CA LYS A 113 -15.32 -3.01 -0.76
C LYS A 113 -14.11 -3.88 -1.12
N LYS A 114 -13.67 -3.82 -2.38
CA LYS A 114 -12.54 -4.60 -2.87
C LYS A 114 -11.22 -4.16 -2.24
N ILE A 115 -11.00 -2.85 -2.06
CA ILE A 115 -9.80 -2.31 -1.43
C ILE A 115 -10.04 -2.00 0.05
N VAL A 116 -9.28 -2.68 0.91
CA VAL A 116 -9.27 -2.51 2.36
C VAL A 116 -8.25 -1.44 2.75
N LYS A 117 -8.73 -0.36 3.38
CA LYS A 117 -7.87 0.80 3.70
C LYS A 117 -7.00 0.53 4.93
N ASN A 118 -5.80 1.11 4.91
CA ASN A 118 -4.86 1.16 6.05
C ASN A 118 -4.34 -0.22 6.55
N GLN A 119 -4.38 -1.26 5.71
CA GLN A 119 -3.92 -2.60 6.07
C GLN A 119 -2.57 -3.00 5.44
N GLY A 120 -1.83 -2.04 4.87
CA GLY A 120 -0.54 -2.31 4.20
C GLY A 120 0.57 -2.89 5.11
N ASN A 121 0.35 -2.94 6.42
CA ASN A 121 1.27 -3.55 7.40
C ASN A 121 0.79 -4.91 7.94
N VAL A 122 -0.43 -5.33 7.62
CA VAL A 122 -1.06 -6.56 8.10
C VAL A 122 -1.01 -7.62 6.99
N LYS A 123 -0.57 -8.85 7.30
CA LYS A 123 -0.58 -9.94 6.32
C LYS A 123 -2.00 -10.43 6.07
N ALA A 124 -2.34 -10.76 4.83
CA ALA A 124 -3.63 -11.32 4.48
C ALA A 124 -3.91 -12.63 5.24
N SER A 125 -2.89 -13.48 5.42
CA SER A 125 -2.99 -14.75 6.14
C SER A 125 -3.36 -14.60 7.62
N GLU A 126 -2.93 -13.51 8.27
CA GLU A 126 -3.31 -13.21 9.66
C GLU A 126 -4.83 -13.02 9.77
N VAL A 127 -5.39 -12.21 8.87
CA VAL A 127 -6.83 -11.93 8.83
C VAL A 127 -7.63 -13.18 8.50
N VAL A 128 -7.18 -13.96 7.51
CA VAL A 128 -7.85 -15.22 7.12
C VAL A 128 -7.88 -16.22 8.26
N ASN A 129 -6.81 -16.33 9.04
CA ASN A 129 -6.78 -17.22 10.20
C ASN A 129 -7.82 -16.81 11.26
N GLU A 130 -7.97 -15.52 11.53
CA GLU A 130 -9.01 -15.04 12.44
C GLU A 130 -10.41 -15.30 11.89
N LEU A 131 -10.65 -15.01 10.60
CA LEU A 131 -11.94 -15.24 9.94
C LEU A 131 -12.34 -16.72 9.95
N LYS A 132 -11.41 -17.64 9.70
CA LYS A 132 -11.70 -19.09 9.77
C LYS A 132 -12.03 -19.58 11.17
N ASN A 133 -11.49 -18.91 12.19
CA ASN A 133 -11.77 -19.21 13.60
C ASN A 133 -13.04 -18.53 14.11
N ALA A 134 -13.66 -17.65 13.31
CA ALA A 134 -14.95 -17.06 13.63
C ALA A 134 -16.05 -18.11 13.53
N ASN A 135 -16.59 -18.52 14.68
CA ASN A 135 -17.63 -19.55 14.75
C ASN A 135 -19.07 -19.00 14.55
N SER A 136 -19.22 -17.72 14.20
CA SER A 136 -20.49 -17.11 13.83
C SER A 136 -20.27 -15.90 12.90
N TRP A 137 -21.34 -15.46 12.24
CA TRP A 137 -21.30 -14.29 11.37
C TRP A 137 -21.03 -13.00 12.15
N GLU A 138 -21.56 -12.87 13.37
CA GLU A 138 -21.35 -11.71 14.24
C GLU A 138 -19.86 -11.55 14.58
N LYS A 139 -19.17 -12.66 14.90
CA LYS A 139 -17.72 -12.63 15.11
C LYS A 139 -16.95 -12.29 13.83
N ALA A 140 -17.41 -12.76 12.67
CA ALA A 140 -16.81 -12.34 11.40
C ALA A 140 -16.97 -10.83 11.18
N LYS A 141 -18.13 -10.23 11.49
CA LYS A 141 -18.34 -8.77 11.43
C LYS A 141 -17.41 -8.00 12.38
N GLU A 142 -17.15 -8.52 13.57
CA GLU A 142 -16.16 -7.92 14.49
C GLU A 142 -14.75 -7.90 13.89
N ILE A 143 -14.35 -8.98 13.22
CA ILE A 143 -13.06 -9.08 12.52
C ILE A 143 -13.03 -8.13 11.31
N PHE A 144 -14.12 -8.06 10.53
CA PHE A 144 -14.22 -7.09 9.44
C PHE A 144 -14.04 -5.66 9.95
N LYS A 145 -14.70 -5.30 11.05
CA LYS A 145 -14.52 -4.00 11.70
C LYS A 145 -13.09 -3.78 12.18
N LYS A 146 -12.47 -4.77 12.83
CA LYS A 146 -11.06 -4.72 13.31
C LYS A 146 -10.10 -4.37 12.17
N TYR A 147 -10.28 -5.00 11.01
CA TYR A 147 -9.42 -4.82 9.84
C TYR A 147 -9.95 -3.80 8.81
N SER A 148 -10.97 -3.01 9.17
CA SER A 148 -11.58 -2.00 8.30
C SER A 148 -12.08 -2.55 6.94
N ILE A 149 -12.53 -3.80 6.93
CA ILE A 149 -13.20 -4.43 5.78
C ILE A 149 -14.66 -3.94 5.80
N SER A 150 -15.05 -3.21 4.75
CA SER A 150 -16.40 -2.66 4.63
C SER A 150 -17.32 -3.72 4.05
N VAL A 151 -18.31 -4.12 4.84
CA VAL A 151 -19.35 -5.08 4.46
C VAL A 151 -20.71 -4.47 4.79
N GLU A 152 -21.60 -4.43 3.80
CA GLU A 152 -22.97 -3.95 3.93
C GLU A 152 -23.92 -5.06 3.48
N GLU A 153 -25.02 -5.23 4.22
CA GLU A 153 -26.04 -6.24 3.99
C GLU A 153 -27.27 -5.53 3.41
N ASN A 154 -27.40 -5.56 2.09
CA ASN A 154 -28.48 -4.91 1.35
C ASN A 154 -29.36 -5.98 0.73
N ASP A 155 -30.67 -5.95 0.97
CA ASP A 155 -31.61 -6.91 0.35
C ASP A 155 -31.26 -8.39 0.57
N LEU A 156 -30.59 -8.74 1.68
CA LEU A 156 -30.43 -10.13 2.10
C LEU A 156 -31.81 -10.76 2.34
N ALA A 157 -31.98 -12.01 1.90
CA ALA A 157 -33.22 -12.76 2.15
C ALA A 157 -33.51 -12.85 3.66
N GLU A 158 -34.78 -12.75 4.03
CA GLU A 158 -35.20 -12.87 5.43
C GLU A 158 -34.76 -14.23 6.01
N ASN A 159 -34.04 -14.20 7.13
CA ASN A 159 -33.41 -15.37 7.77
C ASN A 159 -32.19 -15.97 7.04
N GLU A 160 -31.60 -15.28 6.06
CA GLU A 160 -30.33 -15.69 5.48
C GLU A 160 -29.24 -15.77 6.56
N LYS A 161 -28.50 -16.88 6.57
CA LYS A 161 -27.41 -17.11 7.51
C LYS A 161 -26.11 -17.18 6.74
N LEU A 162 -25.19 -16.30 7.13
CA LEU A 162 -23.88 -16.18 6.51
C LEU A 162 -22.82 -16.87 7.37
N SER A 163 -21.78 -17.41 6.72
CA SER A 163 -20.61 -17.94 7.42
C SER A 163 -19.38 -17.89 6.52
N ILE A 164 -18.20 -17.82 7.14
CA ILE A 164 -16.93 -17.90 6.42
C ILE A 164 -16.72 -19.34 5.92
N ALA A 165 -16.53 -19.51 4.62
CA ALA A 165 -16.22 -20.80 4.03
C ALA A 165 -14.77 -21.21 4.32
N SER A 166 -14.54 -22.51 4.49
CA SER A 166 -13.21 -23.09 4.66
C SER A 166 -12.26 -22.84 3.48
N SER A 167 -12.81 -22.58 2.30
CA SER A 167 -12.09 -22.26 1.06
C SER A 167 -11.52 -20.84 1.02
N THR A 168 -11.92 -19.97 1.95
CA THR A 168 -11.30 -18.64 2.14
C THR A 168 -9.79 -18.79 2.28
N HIS A 169 -8.99 -18.01 1.54
CA HIS A 169 -7.54 -18.11 1.61
C HIS A 169 -6.86 -16.78 1.30
N ALA A 170 -5.60 -16.67 1.73
CA ALA A 170 -4.77 -15.49 1.54
C ALA A 170 -3.73 -15.73 0.45
N HIS A 171 -3.46 -14.69 -0.31
CA HIS A 171 -2.30 -14.56 -1.19
C HIS A 171 -1.39 -13.47 -0.62
N ASP A 172 -0.59 -13.83 0.39
CA ASP A 172 0.32 -12.88 1.05
C ASP A 172 1.30 -12.21 0.07
N LYS A 173 1.67 -12.90 -1.02
CA LYS A 173 2.54 -12.35 -2.08
C LYS A 173 1.91 -11.12 -2.75
N SER A 174 0.62 -11.18 -3.06
CA SER A 174 -0.12 -10.07 -3.69
C SER A 174 -0.76 -9.14 -2.67
N GLY A 175 -0.81 -9.52 -1.39
CA GLY A 175 -1.52 -8.76 -0.36
C GLY A 175 -3.05 -8.85 -0.54
N GLN A 176 -3.54 -10.03 -0.95
CA GLN A 176 -4.93 -10.26 -1.31
C GLN A 176 -5.56 -11.38 -0.44
N ILE A 177 -6.86 -11.29 -0.20
CA ILE A 177 -7.69 -12.37 0.36
C ILE A 177 -8.76 -12.74 -0.67
N HIS A 178 -8.92 -14.02 -0.93
CA HIS A 178 -10.14 -14.58 -1.52
C HIS A 178 -11.08 -14.94 -0.37
N LEU A 179 -12.06 -14.07 -0.12
CA LEU A 179 -13.04 -14.19 0.95
C LEU A 179 -14.25 -14.97 0.43
N ASP A 180 -14.41 -16.21 0.87
CA ASP A 180 -15.52 -17.06 0.45
C ASP A 180 -16.59 -17.05 1.55
N ILE A 181 -17.79 -16.56 1.23
CA ILE A 181 -18.94 -16.49 2.15
C ILE A 181 -20.00 -17.49 1.73
N LYS A 182 -20.43 -18.36 2.66
CA LYS A 182 -21.55 -19.28 2.46
C LYS A 182 -22.87 -18.58 2.77
N PHE A 183 -23.81 -18.68 1.85
CA PHE A 183 -25.20 -18.26 1.97
C PHE A 183 -26.05 -19.52 2.18
N GLN A 184 -26.60 -19.69 3.38
CA GLN A 184 -27.25 -20.93 3.79
C GLN A 184 -28.58 -21.17 3.07
N LEU A 185 -29.43 -20.16 2.90
CA LEU A 185 -30.73 -20.32 2.22
C LEU A 185 -30.54 -20.51 0.72
N LEU A 186 -29.63 -19.74 0.11
CA LEU A 186 -29.30 -19.87 -1.31
C LEU A 186 -28.44 -21.11 -1.63
N ASN A 187 -27.96 -21.82 -0.60
CA ASN A 187 -27.08 -22.99 -0.70
C ASN A 187 -25.91 -22.78 -1.69
N LYS A 188 -25.24 -21.63 -1.57
CA LYS A 188 -24.11 -21.27 -2.43
C LYS A 188 -22.99 -20.60 -1.66
N THR A 189 -21.83 -20.51 -2.29
CA THR A 189 -20.67 -19.79 -1.77
C THR A 189 -20.28 -18.73 -2.77
N GLU A 190 -20.20 -17.48 -2.33
CA GLU A 190 -19.74 -16.37 -3.15
C GLU A 190 -18.33 -15.98 -2.73
N ARG A 191 -17.45 -15.76 -3.71
CA ARG A 191 -16.10 -15.26 -3.50
C ARG A 191 -16.07 -13.76 -3.65
N PHE A 192 -15.42 -13.07 -2.73
CA PHE A 192 -15.08 -11.65 -2.82
C PHE A 192 -13.57 -11.50 -2.84
N GLU A 193 -13.07 -10.57 -3.66
CA GLU A 193 -11.64 -10.30 -3.74
C GLU A 193 -11.30 -9.05 -2.93
N LEU A 194 -10.48 -9.24 -1.90
CA LEU A 194 -10.03 -8.15 -1.03
C LEU A 194 -8.54 -7.89 -1.25
N ASN A 195 -8.20 -6.67 -1.63
CA ASN A 195 -6.84 -6.16 -1.77
C ASN A 195 -6.56 -5.09 -0.69
N GLY A 196 -5.30 -4.67 -0.55
CA GLY A 196 -4.93 -3.64 0.43
C GLY A 196 -4.10 -4.13 1.61
N PHE A 197 -3.79 -5.42 1.67
CA PHE A 197 -2.97 -6.02 2.71
C PHE A 197 -1.48 -5.93 2.40
N LYS A 198 -0.64 -6.20 3.40
CA LYS A 198 0.81 -6.25 3.27
C LYS A 198 1.21 -7.30 2.24
N LYS A 199 1.89 -6.84 1.18
CA LYS A 199 2.62 -7.71 0.27
C LYS A 199 3.84 -8.27 0.98
N VAL A 200 3.93 -9.60 1.03
CA VAL A 200 5.06 -10.32 1.60
C VAL A 200 5.90 -10.82 0.44
N GLU A 201 7.07 -10.22 0.27
CA GLU A 201 8.03 -10.74 -0.68
C GLU A 201 8.50 -12.11 -0.24
N LEU A 202 8.38 -13.08 -1.15
CA LEU A 202 8.93 -14.40 -0.93
C LEU A 202 10.45 -14.28 -0.95
N SER A 203 11.07 -14.82 0.08
CA SER A 203 12.52 -14.87 0.20
C SER A 203 12.95 -16.23 0.67
N GLU A 204 14.09 -16.66 0.15
CA GLU A 204 14.74 -17.89 0.54
C GLU A 204 15.95 -17.54 1.41
N ILE A 205 16.00 -18.15 2.59
CA ILE A 205 17.14 -18.04 3.49
C ILE A 205 18.07 -19.22 3.24
N ILE A 206 19.34 -18.92 2.97
CA ILE A 206 20.40 -19.91 2.78
C ILE A 206 21.61 -19.46 3.59
N LEU A 207 21.90 -20.17 4.67
CA LEU A 207 22.88 -19.76 5.69
C LEU A 207 22.58 -18.33 6.18
N ASP A 208 23.52 -17.40 6.07
CA ASP A 208 23.42 -16.00 6.48
C ASP A 208 22.83 -15.08 5.40
N TRP A 209 22.47 -15.61 4.23
CA TRP A 209 21.94 -14.84 3.11
C TRP A 209 20.43 -15.00 2.99
N LYS A 210 19.75 -13.87 2.74
CA LYS A 210 18.34 -13.80 2.36
C LYS A 210 18.23 -13.32 0.93
N PHE A 211 17.67 -14.16 0.07
CA PHE A 211 17.46 -13.91 -1.36
C PHE A 211 15.98 -13.71 -1.65
N GLY A 212 15.60 -12.65 -2.35
CA GLY A 212 14.28 -12.52 -2.95
C GLY A 212 14.10 -13.56 -4.06
N THR A 213 12.92 -14.19 -4.12
CA THR A 213 12.60 -15.21 -5.14
C THR A 213 11.75 -14.65 -6.28
N SER A 214 11.77 -13.34 -6.46
CA SER A 214 11.06 -12.61 -7.52
C SER A 214 11.89 -11.40 -7.97
N LEU A 215 11.71 -11.00 -9.23
CA LEU A 215 12.44 -9.85 -9.77
C LEU A 215 11.97 -8.52 -9.16
N ILE A 216 12.92 -7.62 -8.90
CA ILE A 216 12.62 -6.24 -8.48
C ILE A 216 12.13 -5.35 -9.64
N LYS A 217 12.36 -5.79 -10.89
CA LYS A 217 11.90 -5.11 -12.11
C LYS A 217 11.65 -6.11 -13.24
N LYS A 218 10.73 -5.79 -14.14
CA LYS A 218 10.47 -6.61 -15.34
C LYS A 218 11.70 -6.58 -16.27
N LEU A 219 12.10 -7.75 -16.75
CA LEU A 219 13.16 -7.89 -17.75
C LEU A 219 12.59 -7.86 -19.15
N ASN A 220 13.27 -7.18 -20.07
CA ASN A 220 12.99 -7.34 -21.49
C ASN A 220 13.61 -8.64 -22.04
N ASN A 221 13.23 -9.03 -23.25
CA ASN A 221 13.68 -10.29 -23.87
C ASN A 221 15.20 -10.37 -24.03
N ASN A 222 15.86 -9.26 -24.35
CA ASN A 222 17.32 -9.19 -24.52
C ASN A 222 18.06 -9.30 -23.18
N GLU A 223 17.51 -8.71 -22.12
CA GLU A 223 18.06 -8.87 -20.76
C GLU A 223 17.91 -10.32 -20.30
N LYS A 224 16.73 -10.93 -20.50
CA LYS A 224 16.45 -12.31 -20.11
C LYS A 224 17.38 -13.30 -20.82
N SER A 225 17.62 -13.14 -22.12
CA SER A 225 18.48 -14.06 -22.88
C SER A 225 19.96 -13.99 -22.51
N ASN A 226 20.43 -12.82 -22.07
CA ASN A 226 21.85 -12.59 -21.73
C ASN A 226 22.17 -12.69 -20.24
N LEU A 227 21.16 -12.81 -19.37
CA LEU A 227 21.31 -12.67 -17.92
C LEU A 227 22.35 -13.64 -17.32
N LEU A 228 22.30 -14.94 -17.66
CA LEU A 228 23.26 -15.91 -17.11
C LEU A 228 24.70 -15.63 -17.56
N SER A 229 24.90 -15.20 -18.81
CA SER A 229 26.21 -14.82 -19.33
C SER A 229 26.75 -13.57 -18.62
N LEU A 230 25.89 -12.56 -18.40
CA LEU A 230 26.23 -11.38 -17.62
C LEU A 230 26.64 -11.74 -16.19
N LEU A 231 25.86 -12.56 -15.49
CA LEU A 231 26.18 -12.98 -14.13
C LEU A 231 27.47 -13.80 -14.07
N LYS A 232 27.74 -14.66 -15.07
CA LYS A 232 29.00 -15.40 -15.18
C LYS A 232 30.19 -14.46 -15.32
N ASN A 233 30.12 -13.51 -16.25
CA ASN A 233 31.17 -12.52 -16.48
C ASN A 233 31.45 -11.66 -15.24
N GLU A 234 30.42 -11.32 -14.46
CA GLU A 234 30.62 -10.58 -13.21
C GLU A 234 31.22 -11.45 -12.09
N GLN A 235 30.87 -12.74 -12.03
CA GLN A 235 31.49 -13.68 -11.09
C GLN A 235 32.98 -13.92 -11.35
N GLU A 236 33.38 -13.95 -12.62
CA GLU A 236 34.79 -14.12 -13.03
C GLU A 236 35.67 -12.94 -12.61
N LYS A 237 35.09 -11.75 -12.39
CA LYS A 237 35.82 -10.59 -11.85
C LYS A 237 36.09 -10.75 -10.37
N GLU A 238 35.03 -10.82 -9.57
CA GLU A 238 35.09 -11.01 -8.12
C GLU A 238 33.68 -11.18 -7.52
N PHE A 239 33.62 -11.68 -6.28
CA PHE A 239 32.36 -11.88 -5.55
C PHE A 239 31.51 -10.61 -5.45
N ASN A 240 32.13 -9.46 -5.13
CA ASN A 240 31.40 -8.20 -4.98
C ASN A 240 30.75 -7.74 -6.29
N SER A 241 31.38 -8.02 -7.44
CA SER A 241 30.84 -7.68 -8.75
C SER A 241 29.61 -8.53 -9.07
N LEU A 242 29.68 -9.84 -8.81
CA LEU A 242 28.51 -10.73 -8.90
C LEU A 242 27.38 -10.27 -7.98
N LEU A 243 27.67 -10.03 -6.70
CA LEU A 243 26.66 -9.64 -5.71
C LEU A 243 25.97 -8.34 -6.11
N LYS A 244 26.75 -7.33 -6.52
CA LYS A 244 26.22 -6.06 -7.01
C LYS A 244 25.31 -6.28 -8.22
N LYS A 245 25.73 -7.11 -9.18
CA LYS A 245 24.94 -7.36 -10.39
C LYS A 245 23.65 -8.12 -10.08
N LEU A 246 23.72 -9.15 -9.24
CA LEU A 246 22.54 -9.94 -8.88
C LEU A 246 21.51 -9.10 -8.09
N LYS A 247 21.98 -8.14 -7.27
CA LYS A 247 21.13 -7.14 -6.58
C LYS A 247 20.37 -6.19 -7.52
N GLU A 248 20.78 -6.04 -8.78
CA GLU A 248 19.99 -5.28 -9.76
C GLU A 248 18.73 -6.02 -10.21
N TYR A 249 18.62 -7.31 -9.89
CA TYR A 249 17.55 -8.19 -10.36
C TYR A 249 16.69 -8.76 -9.23
N ILE A 250 17.29 -9.07 -8.08
CA ILE A 250 16.58 -9.61 -6.91
C ILE A 250 17.01 -8.90 -5.64
N GLU A 251 16.15 -8.88 -4.62
CA GLU A 251 16.55 -8.42 -3.30
C GLU A 251 17.58 -9.39 -2.70
N ILE A 252 18.69 -8.87 -2.15
CA ILE A 252 19.67 -9.67 -1.41
C ILE A 252 20.12 -8.92 -0.18
N SER A 253 20.03 -9.58 0.97
CA SER A 253 20.52 -9.05 2.25
C SER A 253 21.26 -10.12 3.04
N LYS A 254 22.19 -9.68 3.90
CA LYS A 254 22.74 -10.54 4.96
C LYS A 254 21.85 -10.43 6.19
N ILE A 255 21.63 -11.56 6.87
CA ILE A 255 20.82 -11.65 8.09
C ILE A 255 21.62 -11.16 9.30
N ASN A 256 22.89 -11.56 9.40
CA ASN A 256 23.80 -11.10 10.44
C ASN A 256 24.93 -10.28 9.81
N SER A 257 24.90 -8.95 9.97
CA SER A 257 25.94 -8.05 9.45
C SER A 257 27.30 -8.23 10.11
N ASN A 258 27.34 -8.89 11.27
CA ASN A 258 28.56 -9.13 12.05
C ASN A 258 29.21 -10.48 11.72
N ASP A 259 28.56 -11.30 10.90
CA ASP A 259 29.08 -12.58 10.44
C ASP A 259 29.65 -12.43 9.02
N HIS A 260 30.98 -12.41 8.94
CA HIS A 260 31.72 -12.23 7.69
C HIS A 260 32.11 -13.56 7.05
N ASP A 261 31.58 -14.69 7.50
CA ASP A 261 32.27 -15.95 7.23
C ASP A 261 31.82 -16.66 5.96
N THR A 262 30.77 -16.21 5.27
CA THR A 262 30.18 -16.93 4.13
C THR A 262 29.91 -16.06 2.90
N ASN A 263 30.40 -16.54 1.75
CA ASN A 263 30.13 -16.04 0.42
C ASN A 263 29.48 -17.14 -0.43
N PHE A 264 29.05 -16.79 -1.63
CA PHE A 264 28.49 -17.74 -2.59
C PHE A 264 29.05 -17.55 -3.99
N LYS A 265 28.94 -18.58 -4.81
CA LYS A 265 29.14 -18.55 -6.26
C LYS A 265 28.01 -19.32 -6.94
N ILE A 266 27.73 -19.00 -8.19
CA ILE A 266 26.80 -19.70 -9.06
C ILE A 266 27.58 -20.71 -9.91
N GLU A 267 27.11 -21.95 -9.94
CA GLU A 267 27.69 -23.05 -10.72
C GLU A 267 27.16 -23.02 -12.16
N PHE A 268 27.73 -22.16 -13.00
CA PHE A 268 27.29 -21.98 -14.40
C PHE A 268 27.54 -23.19 -15.30
N GLU A 269 28.51 -24.04 -14.96
CA GLU A 269 28.83 -25.24 -15.75
C GLU A 269 27.76 -26.33 -15.61
N ASN A 270 26.95 -26.28 -14.53
CA ASN A 270 25.82 -27.18 -14.35
C ASN A 270 24.56 -26.66 -15.07
N LYS A 271 24.54 -26.81 -16.41
CA LYS A 271 23.46 -26.28 -17.27
C LYS A 271 22.07 -26.85 -16.98
N GLN A 272 21.94 -27.95 -16.24
CA GLN A 272 20.65 -28.50 -15.83
C GLN A 272 20.10 -27.83 -14.56
N LYS A 273 20.98 -27.33 -13.70
CA LYS A 273 20.61 -26.69 -12.42
C LYS A 273 20.78 -25.18 -12.41
N THR A 274 21.54 -24.64 -13.36
CA THR A 274 21.72 -23.20 -13.60
C THR A 274 21.19 -22.87 -15.00
N ILE A 275 19.93 -22.46 -15.08
CA ILE A 275 19.21 -22.30 -16.34
C ILE A 275 18.06 -21.30 -16.22
N ILE A 276 17.73 -20.64 -17.32
CA ILE A 276 16.48 -19.90 -17.49
C ILE A 276 15.54 -20.74 -18.35
N GLU A 277 14.42 -21.18 -17.77
CA GLU A 277 13.39 -21.96 -18.45
C GLU A 277 12.03 -21.32 -18.22
N LYS A 278 11.31 -21.03 -19.29
CA LYS A 278 9.99 -20.38 -19.24
C LYS A 278 10.07 -19.08 -18.41
N ASN A 279 9.40 -19.07 -17.25
CA ASN A 279 9.29 -17.92 -16.35
C ASN A 279 10.13 -18.09 -15.08
N LYS A 280 11.10 -19.01 -15.06
CA LYS A 280 11.95 -19.25 -13.89
C LYS A 280 13.42 -19.18 -14.26
N MET A 281 14.20 -18.54 -13.40
CA MET A 281 15.65 -18.66 -13.35
C MET A 281 16.03 -19.54 -12.17
N LYS A 282 16.68 -20.67 -12.47
CA LYS A 282 17.25 -21.57 -11.49
C LYS A 282 18.75 -21.28 -11.41
N LEU A 283 19.27 -21.05 -10.22
CA LEU A 283 20.70 -20.82 -9.98
C LEU A 283 21.19 -21.87 -8.99
N LEU A 284 22.06 -22.80 -9.41
CA LEU A 284 22.77 -23.64 -8.45
C LEU A 284 23.83 -22.79 -7.77
N MET A 285 23.70 -22.61 -6.47
CA MET A 285 24.58 -21.78 -5.66
C MET A 285 25.40 -22.64 -4.73
N SER A 286 26.71 -22.41 -4.71
CA SER A 286 27.66 -23.03 -3.79
C SER A 286 28.10 -21.99 -2.79
N PHE A 287 27.86 -22.26 -1.51
CA PHE A 287 28.21 -21.41 -0.39
C PHE A 287 29.52 -21.91 0.23
N TYR A 288 30.43 -21.00 0.53
CA TYR A 288 31.78 -21.32 1.00
C TYR A 288 32.24 -20.32 2.05
N SER A 289 33.24 -20.71 2.83
CA SER A 289 33.81 -19.82 3.83
C SER A 289 34.68 -18.76 3.18
N ASN A 290 34.62 -17.51 3.64
CA ASN A 290 35.43 -16.41 3.09
C ASN A 290 36.94 -16.68 3.17
N ASN A 291 37.36 -17.49 4.13
CA ASN A 291 38.77 -17.88 4.32
C ASN A 291 39.19 -19.07 3.45
N ASP A 292 38.24 -19.80 2.84
CA ASP A 292 38.52 -20.96 1.98
C ASP A 292 37.42 -21.16 0.91
N HIS A 293 37.68 -20.64 -0.29
CA HIS A 293 36.79 -20.75 -1.46
C HIS A 293 36.68 -22.15 -2.05
N LYS A 294 37.51 -23.10 -1.60
CA LYS A 294 37.48 -24.50 -2.06
C LYS A 294 36.60 -25.37 -1.18
N ASN A 295 36.39 -24.95 0.07
CA ASN A 295 35.53 -25.68 1.00
C ASN A 295 34.07 -25.24 0.85
N ILE A 296 33.32 -25.98 0.04
CA ILE A 296 31.88 -25.77 -0.12
C ILE A 296 31.16 -26.28 1.13
N ILE A 297 30.47 -25.36 1.82
CA ILE A 297 29.67 -25.63 3.00
C ILE A 297 28.32 -26.23 2.61
N LEU A 298 27.70 -25.66 1.57
CA LEU A 298 26.36 -26.02 1.11
C LEU A 298 26.21 -25.74 -0.38
N GLU A 299 25.58 -26.64 -1.11
CA GLU A 299 25.02 -26.34 -2.42
C GLU A 299 23.49 -26.28 -2.34
N LYS A 300 22.89 -25.24 -2.92
CA LYS A 300 21.44 -25.10 -2.97
C LYS A 300 21.02 -24.43 -4.27
N GLN A 301 19.90 -24.88 -4.82
CA GLN A 301 19.31 -24.22 -5.98
C GLN A 301 18.37 -23.10 -5.52
N LEU A 302 18.68 -21.87 -5.90
CA LEU A 302 17.79 -20.72 -5.76
C LEU A 302 16.87 -20.66 -6.98
N ILE A 303 15.57 -20.53 -6.75
CA ILE A 303 14.56 -20.39 -7.81
C ILE A 303 13.99 -18.97 -7.77
N ILE A 304 14.11 -18.25 -8.88
CA ILE A 304 13.64 -16.88 -9.03
C ILE A 304 12.56 -16.86 -10.12
N GLU A 305 11.37 -16.38 -9.76
CA GLU A 305 10.30 -16.14 -10.71
C GLU A 305 10.63 -14.86 -11.53
N LEU A 306 10.65 -15.00 -12.85
CA LEU A 306 10.97 -13.93 -13.81
C LEU A 306 9.75 -13.13 -14.25
N GLU A 307 8.55 -13.61 -13.93
CA GLU A 307 7.28 -12.94 -14.17
C GLU A 307 6.43 -13.05 -12.90
N ASN A 308 5.68 -12.01 -12.59
CA ASN A 308 4.64 -12.12 -11.57
C ASN A 308 3.53 -12.97 -12.17
N ASN A 309 3.44 -14.25 -11.75
CA ASN A 309 2.26 -15.08 -12.00
C ASN A 309 1.06 -14.49 -11.25
N THR A 310 0.49 -13.41 -11.79
CA THR A 310 -0.85 -12.92 -11.45
C THR A 310 -1.91 -13.46 -12.41
N GLN A 311 -1.53 -14.34 -13.34
CA GLN A 311 -2.45 -15.02 -14.25
C GLN A 311 -2.04 -16.48 -14.36
N GLU A 312 -2.57 -17.33 -13.49
CA GLU A 312 -2.68 -18.77 -13.72
C GLU A 312 -3.59 -19.33 -12.62
N HIS A 313 -4.90 -19.14 -12.78
CA HIS A 313 -5.99 -20.01 -12.34
C HIS A 313 -7.32 -19.38 -12.78
N ASP A 314 -7.59 -19.46 -14.08
CA ASP A 314 -8.96 -19.57 -14.60
C ASP A 314 -9.30 -21.06 -14.74
#